data_AF-D5AT45-F1
#
_entry.id   AF-D5AT45-F1
#
_cell.length_a   1.000
_cell.length_b   1.000
_cell.length_c   1.000
_cell.angle_alpha   90.00
_cell.angle_beta   90.00
_cell.angle_gamma   90.00
#
_symmetry.space_group_name_H-M   'P 1'
#
loop_
_entity.id
_entity.type
_entity.pdbx_description
1 polymer ?
#
loop_
_entity_poly.entity_id
_entity_poly.type
_entity_poly.pdbx_seq_one_letter_code
_entity_poly.pdbx_strand_id
1 'polypeptide(L)'
;MHMTNRGLLALARHEGIVPGPYLDVRKIWTFGIGHTAAAGPPDPAQMPRGLPADVTAAIRDAFRLFRTDITTYEAAVSRAVQVPLAPHEFDALVSFHYNTGGIAKAALTRHLNAGNRRAAADAFMGWLRPAGIRPRREAERDLFRDGRYPTGALTVWPVDRNGRVDFARPLRRLSEADTLALLSQPNTL
;
A
#
# COMPACT_ATOMS: atom_id res chain seq x y z
N MET A 1 -1.96 14.18 -9.26
CA MET A 1 -0.86 14.18 -8.26
C MET A 1 -0.30 12.77 -8.20
N HIS A 2 0.93 12.62 -7.70
CA HIS A 2 1.54 11.31 -7.42
C HIS A 2 1.86 11.21 -5.94
N MET A 3 1.84 10.01 -5.40
CA MET A 3 2.24 9.75 -4.03
C MET A 3 3.70 10.11 -3.82
N THR A 4 4.02 10.62 -2.64
CA THR A 4 5.42 10.83 -2.26
C THR A 4 6.10 9.50 -1.94
N ASN A 5 7.44 9.46 -1.97
CA ASN A 5 8.17 8.26 -1.52
C ASN A 5 7.88 7.92 -0.04
N ARG A 6 7.60 8.92 0.81
CA ARG A 6 7.18 8.70 2.20
C ARG A 6 5.77 8.11 2.27
N GLY A 7 4.86 8.53 1.39
CA GLY A 7 3.54 7.95 1.22
C GLY A 7 3.57 6.50 0.76
N LEU A 8 4.38 6.20 -0.27
CA LEU A 8 4.59 4.83 -0.75
C LEU A 8 5.14 3.93 0.36
N LEU A 9 6.13 4.41 1.12
CA LEU A 9 6.66 3.69 2.29
C LEU A 9 5.59 3.49 3.37
N ALA A 10 4.81 4.51 3.69
CA ALA A 10 3.73 4.41 4.68
C ALA A 10 2.67 3.37 4.28
N LEU A 11 2.25 3.36 3.01
CA LEU A 11 1.35 2.36 2.48
C LEU A 11 1.97 0.97 2.53
N ALA A 12 3.20 0.81 2.03
CA ALA A 12 3.91 -0.46 2.06
C ALA A 12 4.06 -1.03 3.49
N ARG A 13 4.23 -0.19 4.52
CA ARG A 13 4.29 -0.63 5.92
C ARG A 13 3.01 -1.32 6.39
N HIS A 14 1.86 -0.94 5.85
CA HIS A 14 0.59 -1.61 6.17
C HIS A 14 0.44 -2.97 5.49
N GLU A 15 1.02 -3.13 4.30
CA GLU A 15 0.89 -4.36 3.49
C GLU A 15 2.01 -5.38 3.80
N GLY A 16 3.22 -4.91 4.07
CA GLY A 16 4.44 -5.72 4.06
C GLY A 16 4.91 -6.07 2.64
N ILE A 17 6.03 -6.78 2.55
CA ILE A 17 6.55 -7.32 1.28
C ILE A 17 6.62 -8.84 1.37
N VAL A 18 6.12 -9.54 0.35
CA VAL A 18 6.38 -10.96 0.14
C VAL A 18 7.15 -11.15 -1.17
N PRO A 19 8.44 -11.54 -1.14
CA PRO A 19 9.30 -11.59 -2.33
C PRO A 19 9.02 -12.81 -3.23
N GLY A 20 7.98 -13.59 -2.97
CA GLY A 20 7.51 -14.68 -3.83
C GLY A 20 5.98 -14.72 -3.87
N PRO A 21 5.36 -15.45 -4.80
CA PRO A 21 3.91 -15.52 -4.91
C PRO A 21 3.30 -16.27 -3.73
N TYR A 22 2.24 -15.71 -3.15
CA TYR A 22 1.54 -16.25 -1.99
C TYR A 22 0.02 -16.23 -2.17
N LEU A 23 -0.70 -17.01 -1.37
CA LEU A 23 -2.15 -16.94 -1.28
C LEU A 23 -2.55 -15.97 -0.18
N ASP A 24 -3.33 -14.96 -0.53
CA ASP A 24 -3.90 -14.04 0.45
C ASP A 24 -5.01 -14.69 1.29
N VAL A 25 -5.62 -13.91 2.19
CA VAL A 25 -6.72 -14.37 3.06
C VAL A 25 -7.97 -14.80 2.27
N ARG A 26 -8.10 -14.38 1.01
CA ARG A 26 -9.18 -14.76 0.08
C ARG A 26 -8.77 -15.89 -0.87
N LYS A 27 -7.59 -16.49 -0.69
CA LYS A 27 -7.01 -17.53 -1.57
C LYS A 27 -6.76 -17.06 -3.00
N ILE A 28 -6.47 -15.77 -3.17
CA ILE A 28 -6.02 -15.20 -4.44
C ILE A 28 -4.50 -15.22 -4.47
N TRP A 29 -3.91 -15.59 -5.62
CA TRP A 29 -2.46 -15.51 -5.82
C TRP A 29 -2.03 -14.05 -5.92
N THR A 30 -1.10 -13.68 -5.04
CA THR A 30 -0.61 -12.32 -4.82
C THR A 30 0.91 -12.31 -4.79
N PHE A 31 1.55 -11.21 -5.19
CA PHE A 31 3.00 -11.04 -5.15
C PHE A 31 3.40 -9.67 -4.60
N GLY A 32 4.57 -9.59 -3.96
CA GLY A 32 5.19 -8.33 -3.57
C GLY A 32 4.38 -7.57 -2.53
N ILE A 33 3.94 -6.38 -2.89
CA ILE A 33 3.11 -5.50 -2.07
C ILE A 33 1.69 -5.52 -2.65
N GLY A 34 0.95 -6.59 -2.36
CA GLY A 34 -0.47 -6.73 -2.70
C GLY A 34 -0.83 -6.84 -4.19
N HIS A 35 0.13 -7.10 -5.09
CA HIS A 35 -0.16 -7.23 -6.52
C HIS A 35 -0.90 -8.53 -6.84
N THR A 36 -1.95 -8.44 -7.65
CA THR A 36 -2.72 -9.60 -8.15
C THR A 36 -2.89 -9.50 -9.67
N ALA A 37 -3.24 -10.60 -10.35
CA ALA A 37 -3.48 -10.59 -11.80
C ALA A 37 -4.56 -9.59 -12.25
N ALA A 38 -5.48 -9.19 -11.36
CA ALA A 38 -6.48 -8.16 -11.64
C ALA A 38 -5.87 -6.76 -11.82
N ALA A 39 -4.66 -6.52 -11.31
CA ALA A 39 -3.90 -5.30 -11.52
C ALA A 39 -3.11 -5.30 -12.85
N GLY A 40 -3.17 -6.41 -13.60
CA GLY A 40 -2.43 -6.60 -14.85
C GLY A 40 -1.26 -7.59 -14.70
N PRO A 41 -0.39 -7.70 -15.72
CA PRO A 41 0.76 -8.59 -15.66
C PRO A 41 1.84 -8.07 -14.67
N PRO A 42 2.64 -8.97 -14.08
CA PRO A 42 2.63 -10.43 -14.26
C PRO A 42 1.53 -11.15 -13.44
N ASP A 43 1.03 -12.29 -13.92
CA ASP A 43 0.11 -13.12 -13.12
C ASP A 43 0.87 -13.88 -12.01
N PRO A 44 0.62 -13.61 -10.71
CA PRO A 44 1.28 -14.31 -9.61
C PRO A 44 1.01 -15.82 -9.59
N ALA A 45 -0.05 -16.30 -10.25
CA ALA A 45 -0.31 -17.73 -10.39
C ALA A 45 0.67 -18.43 -11.33
N GLN A 46 1.37 -17.69 -12.21
CA GLN A 46 2.35 -18.23 -13.16
C GLN A 46 3.80 -18.03 -12.69
N MET A 47 4.02 -17.35 -11.57
CA MET A 47 5.36 -17.09 -11.04
C MET A 47 5.96 -18.35 -10.38
N PRO A 48 7.31 -18.51 -10.39
CA PRO A 48 7.99 -19.55 -9.63
C PRO A 48 7.60 -19.53 -8.15
N ARG A 49 7.30 -20.71 -7.59
CA ARG A 49 6.79 -20.84 -6.21
C ARG A 49 7.90 -20.81 -5.16
N GLY A 50 7.53 -20.36 -3.96
CA GLY A 50 8.43 -20.31 -2.80
C GLY A 50 9.32 -19.07 -2.79
N LEU A 51 10.22 -19.04 -1.83
CA LEU A 51 11.17 -17.95 -1.68
C LEU A 51 12.20 -17.99 -2.83
N PRO A 52 12.41 -16.88 -3.56
CA PRO A 52 13.42 -16.83 -4.62
C PRO A 52 14.83 -16.89 -4.05
N ALA A 53 15.79 -17.39 -4.85
CA ALA A 53 17.19 -17.48 -4.46
C ALA A 53 17.81 -16.08 -4.22
N ASP A 54 17.51 -15.10 -5.08
CA ASP A 54 17.88 -13.69 -4.86
C ASP A 54 16.70 -12.90 -4.29
N VAL A 55 16.59 -12.91 -2.97
CA VAL A 55 15.57 -12.16 -2.22
C VAL A 55 15.70 -10.65 -2.43
N THR A 56 16.92 -10.12 -2.61
CA THR A 56 17.11 -8.67 -2.75
C THR A 56 16.63 -8.18 -4.10
N ALA A 57 16.89 -8.93 -5.18
CA ALA A 57 16.31 -8.66 -6.49
C ALA A 57 14.79 -8.72 -6.47
N ALA A 58 14.21 -9.75 -5.84
CA ALA A 58 12.76 -9.89 -5.75
C ALA A 58 12.09 -8.75 -4.96
N ILE A 59 12.73 -8.22 -3.92
CA ILE A 59 12.25 -7.02 -3.21
C ILE A 59 12.23 -5.80 -4.15
N ARG A 60 13.26 -5.61 -5.00
CA ARG A 60 13.28 -4.52 -5.99
C ARG A 60 12.14 -4.66 -6.99
N ASP A 61 11.92 -5.87 -7.49
CA ASP A 61 10.80 -6.15 -8.42
C ASP A 61 9.44 -5.88 -7.78
N ALA A 62 9.25 -6.26 -6.52
CA ALA A 62 8.03 -5.95 -5.78
C ALA A 62 7.78 -4.43 -5.68
N PHE A 63 8.82 -3.63 -5.42
CA PHE A 63 8.68 -2.17 -5.39
C PHE A 63 8.38 -1.54 -6.75
N ARG A 64 9.05 -2.02 -7.80
CA ARG A 64 8.79 -1.57 -9.17
C ARG A 64 7.34 -1.83 -9.56
N LEU A 65 6.86 -3.04 -9.31
CA LEU A 65 5.48 -3.42 -9.62
C LEU A 65 4.47 -2.65 -8.77
N PHE A 66 4.74 -2.49 -7.48
CA PHE A 66 3.92 -1.68 -6.58
C PHE A 66 3.77 -0.22 -7.07
N ARG A 67 4.85 0.38 -7.58
CA ARG A 67 4.79 1.73 -8.19
C ARG A 67 3.89 1.76 -9.42
N THR A 68 3.95 0.74 -10.27
CA THR A 68 3.06 0.62 -11.43
C THR A 68 1.60 0.51 -10.98
N ASP A 69 1.29 -0.38 -10.03
CA ASP A 69 -0.07 -0.61 -9.54
C ASP A 69 -0.69 0.67 -8.94
N ILE A 70 0.11 1.42 -8.18
CA ILE A 70 -0.33 2.63 -7.47
C ILE A 70 -0.85 3.71 -8.42
N THR A 71 -0.36 3.78 -9.65
CA THR A 71 -0.84 4.76 -10.65
C THR A 71 -2.36 4.69 -10.87
N THR A 72 -2.95 3.49 -10.80
CA THR A 72 -4.40 3.30 -10.95
C THR A 72 -5.17 3.91 -9.77
N TYR A 73 -4.65 3.73 -8.55
CA TYR A 73 -5.25 4.28 -7.34
C TYR A 73 -5.08 5.80 -7.25
N GLU A 74 -3.91 6.32 -7.62
CA GLU A 74 -3.64 7.76 -7.74
C GLU A 74 -4.62 8.44 -8.70
N ALA A 75 -4.85 7.82 -9.86
CA ALA A 75 -5.79 8.32 -10.85
C ALA A 75 -7.23 8.31 -10.31
N ALA A 76 -7.62 7.26 -9.57
CA ALA A 76 -8.95 7.19 -8.95
C ALA A 76 -9.16 8.26 -7.87
N VAL A 77 -8.17 8.52 -7.02
CA VAL A 77 -8.22 9.63 -6.04
C VAL A 77 -8.30 10.98 -6.76
N SER A 78 -7.45 11.20 -7.76
CA SER A 78 -7.42 12.44 -8.54
C SER A 78 -8.74 12.73 -9.26
N ARG A 79 -9.48 11.68 -9.68
CA ARG A 79 -10.83 11.84 -10.26
C ARG A 79 -11.91 12.12 -9.21
N ALA A 80 -11.79 11.52 -8.01
CA ALA A 80 -12.82 11.60 -6.98
C ALA A 80 -12.75 12.92 -6.19
N VAL A 81 -11.56 13.49 -6.00
CA VAL A 81 -11.35 14.71 -5.22
C VAL A 81 -11.29 15.93 -6.12
N GLN A 82 -12.13 16.93 -5.83
CA GLN A 82 -12.35 18.12 -6.65
C GLN A 82 -11.71 19.38 -6.07
N VAL A 83 -11.16 19.29 -4.85
CA VAL A 83 -10.49 20.38 -4.16
C VAL A 83 -8.97 20.19 -4.17
N PRO A 84 -8.17 21.27 -4.10
CA PRO A 84 -6.72 21.14 -3.96
C PRO A 84 -6.34 20.31 -2.73
N LEU A 85 -5.29 19.49 -2.85
CA LEU A 85 -4.77 18.64 -1.79
C LEU A 85 -3.32 18.99 -1.47
N ALA A 86 -2.95 18.93 -0.19
CA ALA A 86 -1.56 18.84 0.20
C ALA A 86 -1.00 17.43 -0.11
N PRO A 87 0.32 17.26 -0.29
CA PRO A 87 0.90 15.95 -0.60
C PRO A 87 0.55 14.84 0.41
N HIS A 88 0.57 15.15 1.70
CA HIS A 88 0.23 14.18 2.76
C HIS A 88 -1.26 13.81 2.78
N GLU A 89 -2.15 14.74 2.39
CA GLU A 89 -3.58 14.44 2.22
C GLU A 89 -3.78 13.44 1.07
N PHE A 90 -3.11 13.68 -0.06
CA PHE A 90 -3.17 12.77 -1.21
C PHE A 90 -2.62 11.37 -0.86
N ASP A 91 -1.46 11.30 -0.19
CA ASP A 91 -0.86 10.04 0.25
C ASP A 91 -1.82 9.21 1.14
N ALA A 92 -2.49 9.87 2.11
CA ALA A 92 -3.47 9.21 2.97
C ALA A 92 -4.69 8.68 2.21
N LEU A 93 -5.20 9.44 1.25
CA LEU A 93 -6.36 9.06 0.44
C LEU A 93 -6.05 7.90 -0.50
N VAL A 94 -4.85 7.87 -1.10
CA VAL A 94 -4.41 6.74 -1.92
C VAL A 94 -4.22 5.49 -1.06
N SER A 95 -3.60 5.61 0.12
CA SER A 95 -3.51 4.47 1.07
C SER A 95 -4.87 3.92 1.47
N PHE A 96 -5.82 4.82 1.78
CA PHE A 96 -7.19 4.43 2.09
C PHE A 96 -7.85 3.71 0.92
N HIS A 97 -7.70 4.25 -0.29
CA HIS A 97 -8.31 3.68 -1.49
C HIS A 97 -7.72 2.32 -1.82
N TYR A 98 -6.40 2.17 -1.70
CA TYR A 98 -5.71 0.90 -1.93
C TYR A 98 -6.31 -0.23 -1.08
N ASN A 99 -6.58 0.03 0.20
CA ASN A 99 -7.18 -0.99 1.06
C ASN A 99 -8.67 -1.25 0.81
N THR A 100 -9.44 -0.20 0.48
CA THR A 100 -10.91 -0.27 0.55
C THR A 100 -11.60 -0.33 -0.79
N GLY A 101 -10.95 0.12 -1.88
CA GLY A 101 -11.60 0.44 -3.14
C GLY A 101 -12.66 1.55 -3.02
N GLY A 102 -12.72 2.27 -1.89
CA GLY A 102 -13.89 3.03 -1.48
C GLY A 102 -13.89 4.53 -1.81
N ILE A 103 -12.85 5.07 -2.45
CA ILE A 103 -12.66 6.52 -2.54
C ILE A 103 -13.86 7.26 -3.15
N ALA A 104 -14.49 6.73 -4.19
CA ALA A 104 -15.60 7.41 -4.87
C ALA A 104 -16.90 7.45 -4.04
N LYS A 105 -17.09 6.51 -3.09
CA LYS A 105 -18.34 6.35 -2.32
C LYS A 105 -18.22 6.71 -0.84
N ALA A 106 -17.00 6.93 -0.36
CA ALA A 106 -16.77 7.21 1.05
C ALA A 106 -17.30 8.60 1.44
N ALA A 107 -17.90 8.69 2.63
CA ALA A 107 -18.32 9.97 3.20
C ALA A 107 -17.16 10.98 3.31
N LEU A 108 -15.93 10.50 3.50
CA LEU A 108 -14.73 11.34 3.56
C LEU A 108 -14.56 12.18 2.29
N THR A 109 -14.77 11.60 1.10
CA THR A 109 -14.61 12.30 -0.19
C THR A 109 -15.70 13.34 -0.37
N ARG A 110 -16.94 13.03 0.04
CA ARG A 110 -18.04 14.00 0.03
C ARG A 110 -17.76 15.18 0.96
N HIS A 111 -17.29 14.92 2.19
CA HIS A 111 -16.94 15.99 3.12
C HIS A 111 -15.78 16.85 2.61
N LEU A 112 -14.77 16.21 2.03
CA LEU A 112 -13.60 16.88 1.48
C LEU A 112 -13.95 17.80 0.30
N ASN A 113 -14.75 17.31 -0.66
CA ASN A 113 -15.20 18.11 -1.81
C ASN A 113 -16.13 19.26 -1.39
N ALA A 114 -16.82 19.14 -0.26
CA ALA A 114 -17.58 20.23 0.36
C ALA A 114 -16.69 21.20 1.18
N GLY A 115 -15.37 21.07 1.13
CA GLY A 115 -14.41 21.91 1.87
C GLY A 115 -14.25 21.56 3.35
N ASN A 116 -14.94 20.53 3.86
CA ASN A 116 -14.91 20.15 5.27
C ASN A 116 -13.85 19.08 5.55
N ARG A 117 -12.59 19.51 5.64
CA ARG A 117 -11.43 18.64 5.93
C ARG A 117 -11.52 17.94 7.28
N ARG A 118 -12.07 18.60 8.31
CA ARG A 118 -12.24 18.00 9.63
C ARG A 118 -13.18 16.80 9.57
N ALA A 119 -14.36 16.98 8.96
CA ALA A 119 -15.30 15.88 8.78
C ALA A 119 -14.76 14.78 7.83
N ALA A 120 -13.94 15.15 6.84
CA ALA A 120 -13.26 14.18 5.99
C ALA A 120 -12.29 13.30 6.81
N ALA A 121 -11.49 13.90 7.70
CA ALA A 121 -10.60 13.17 8.59
C ALA A 121 -11.38 12.23 9.53
N ASP A 122 -12.45 12.70 10.16
CA ASP A 122 -13.26 11.89 11.06
C ASP A 122 -13.90 10.69 10.33
N ALA A 123 -14.26 10.86 9.04
CA ALA A 123 -14.90 9.83 8.24
C ALA A 123 -13.99 8.63 7.85
N PHE A 124 -12.67 8.71 8.03
CA PHE A 124 -11.80 7.53 7.95
C PHE A 124 -12.23 6.45 8.97
N MET A 125 -12.69 6.86 10.15
CA MET A 125 -13.13 5.96 11.22
C MET A 125 -14.48 5.29 10.94
N GLY A 126 -15.13 5.60 9.81
CA GLY A 126 -16.28 4.83 9.31
C GLY A 126 -15.91 3.48 8.69
N TRP A 127 -14.62 3.21 8.47
CA TRP A 127 -14.12 2.04 7.73
C TRP A 127 -13.29 1.09 8.59
N LEU A 128 -13.90 0.56 9.65
CA LEU A 128 -13.24 -0.21 10.72
C LEU A 128 -13.49 -1.72 10.69
N ARG A 129 -13.94 -2.27 9.55
CA ARG A 129 -14.15 -3.73 9.40
C ARG A 129 -13.12 -4.31 8.44
N PRO A 130 -12.42 -5.41 8.83
CA PRO A 130 -12.48 -6.10 10.13
C PRO A 130 -11.81 -5.29 11.27
N ALA A 131 -12.05 -5.66 12.54
CA ALA A 131 -11.62 -4.90 13.72
C ALA A 131 -10.10 -4.59 13.77
N GLY A 132 -9.27 -5.49 13.23
CA GLY A 132 -7.81 -5.31 13.16
C GLY A 132 -7.35 -4.14 12.26
N ILE A 133 -8.25 -3.52 11.48
CA ILE A 133 -7.91 -2.39 10.59
C ILE A 133 -7.84 -1.05 11.32
N ARG A 134 -8.32 -0.96 12.57
CA ARG A 134 -8.38 0.29 13.32
C ARG A 134 -7.05 1.05 13.37
N PRO A 135 -5.90 0.43 13.69
CA PRO A 135 -4.62 1.16 13.73
C PRO A 135 -4.24 1.75 12.37
N ARG A 136 -4.56 1.08 11.26
CA ARG A 136 -4.34 1.62 9.90
C ARG A 136 -5.20 2.86 9.65
N ARG A 137 -6.48 2.81 10.01
CA ARG A 137 -7.39 3.96 9.82
C ARG A 137 -7.00 5.16 10.66
N GLU A 138 -6.50 4.92 11.87
CA GLU A 138 -5.96 5.98 12.73
C GLU A 138 -4.70 6.60 12.11
N ALA A 139 -3.79 5.77 11.57
CA ALA A 139 -2.59 6.24 10.90
C ALA A 139 -2.90 7.06 9.64
N GLU A 140 -3.83 6.62 8.79
CA GLU A 140 -4.21 7.36 7.58
C GLU A 140 -4.98 8.65 7.90
N ARG A 141 -5.86 8.63 8.92
CA ARG A 141 -6.51 9.85 9.42
C ARG A 141 -5.48 10.86 9.90
N ASP A 142 -4.52 10.41 10.70
CA ASP A 142 -3.49 11.27 11.27
C ASP A 142 -2.52 11.78 10.19
N LEU A 143 -2.22 10.97 9.17
CA LEU A 143 -1.48 11.42 7.99
C LEU A 143 -2.26 12.47 7.20
N PHE A 144 -3.56 12.25 6.96
CA PHE A 144 -4.42 13.19 6.27
C PHE A 144 -4.53 14.51 7.02
N ARG A 145 -4.85 14.46 8.33
CA ARG A 145 -5.12 15.64 9.15
C ARG A 145 -3.86 16.41 9.54
N ASP A 146 -2.80 15.69 9.94
CA ASP A 146 -1.66 16.29 10.64
C ASP A 146 -0.32 16.10 9.89
N GLY A 147 -0.32 15.44 8.73
CA GLY A 147 0.91 15.12 8.00
C GLY A 147 1.84 14.15 8.74
N ARG A 148 1.32 13.41 9.72
CA ARG A 148 2.09 12.46 10.54
C ARG A 148 2.17 11.10 9.87
N TYR A 149 3.30 10.84 9.21
CA TYR A 149 3.58 9.54 8.60
C TYR A 149 3.81 8.46 9.66
N PRO A 150 3.31 7.22 9.46
CA PRO A 150 3.62 6.11 10.34
C PRO A 150 5.12 5.81 10.26
N THR A 151 5.74 5.53 11.40
CA THR A 151 7.18 5.23 11.52
C THR A 151 7.43 3.72 11.70
N GLY A 152 8.70 3.32 11.71
CA GLY A 152 9.12 1.93 11.95
C GLY A 152 9.66 1.21 10.70
N ALA A 153 10.06 -0.05 10.85
CA ALA A 153 10.62 -0.81 9.74
C ALA A 153 9.54 -1.40 8.83
N LEU A 154 9.83 -1.47 7.53
CA LEU A 154 9.01 -2.24 6.59
C LEU A 154 9.38 -3.71 6.68
N THR A 155 8.39 -4.57 6.90
CA THR A 155 8.62 -5.99 7.13
C THR A 155 8.56 -6.78 5.82
N VAL A 156 9.56 -7.63 5.60
CA VAL A 156 9.61 -8.61 4.52
C VAL A 156 9.30 -9.98 5.11
N TRP A 157 8.32 -10.68 4.55
CA TRP A 157 7.85 -11.97 5.03
C TRP A 157 8.31 -13.11 4.13
N PRO A 158 8.71 -14.26 4.68
CA PRO A 158 9.02 -15.43 3.87
C PRO A 158 7.75 -16.13 3.38
N VAL A 159 7.86 -16.88 2.28
CA VAL A 159 6.77 -17.67 1.70
C VAL A 159 7.29 -19.06 1.32
N ASP A 160 6.47 -20.09 1.60
CA ASP A 160 6.78 -21.48 1.21
C ASP A 160 6.31 -21.83 -0.20
N ARG A 161 6.69 -23.02 -0.69
CA ARG A 161 6.34 -23.51 -2.04
C ARG A 161 4.83 -23.67 -2.28
N ASN A 162 4.02 -23.70 -1.22
CA ASN A 162 2.57 -23.82 -1.30
C ASN A 162 1.89 -22.43 -1.28
N GLY A 163 2.68 -21.34 -1.27
CA GLY A 163 2.17 -19.97 -1.21
C GLY A 163 1.73 -19.54 0.19
N ARG A 164 2.16 -20.23 1.26
CA ARG A 164 1.84 -19.84 2.63
C ARG A 164 2.91 -18.90 3.18
N VAL A 165 2.48 -17.77 3.73
CA VAL A 165 3.33 -16.76 4.37
C VAL A 165 3.47 -17.08 5.87
N ASP A 166 4.68 -16.98 6.42
CA ASP A 166 4.91 -17.07 7.86
C ASP A 166 4.95 -15.66 8.49
N PHE A 167 3.80 -15.21 8.99
CA PHE A 167 3.67 -13.92 9.67
C PHE A 167 4.23 -13.89 11.10
N ALA A 168 4.72 -15.01 11.64
CA ALA A 168 5.34 -15.05 12.96
C ALA A 168 6.86 -14.77 12.89
N ARG A 169 7.50 -15.01 11.74
CA ARG A 169 8.95 -14.92 11.58
C ARG A 169 9.32 -14.07 10.37
N PRO A 170 9.56 -12.76 10.56
CA PRO A 170 9.94 -11.90 9.45
C PRO A 170 11.30 -12.32 8.87
N LEU A 171 11.41 -12.33 7.54
CA LEU A 171 12.64 -12.64 6.83
C LEU A 171 13.66 -11.49 6.97
N ARG A 172 13.16 -10.26 6.86
CA ARG A 172 13.96 -9.03 7.00
C ARG A 172 13.09 -7.88 7.48
N ARG A 173 13.69 -6.91 8.17
CA ARG A 173 13.10 -5.61 8.44
C ARG A 173 13.94 -4.55 7.73
N LEU A 174 13.35 -3.84 6.77
CA LEU A 174 14.00 -2.76 6.04
C LEU A 174 13.87 -1.46 6.84
N SER A 175 14.98 -0.75 7.02
CA SER A 175 14.94 0.58 7.63
C SER A 175 14.22 1.57 6.73
N GLU A 176 13.84 2.72 7.28
CA GLU A 176 13.28 3.82 6.49
C GLU A 176 14.25 4.27 5.40
N ALA A 177 15.53 4.45 5.76
CA ALA A 177 16.57 4.87 4.82
C ALA A 177 16.76 3.86 3.68
N ASP A 178 16.87 2.56 4.00
CA ASP A 178 17.02 1.52 2.98
C ASP A 178 15.82 1.47 2.04
N THR A 179 14.61 1.61 2.60
CA THR A 179 13.39 1.56 1.80
C THR A 179 13.25 2.77 0.90
N LEU A 180 13.56 3.97 1.41
CA LEU A 180 13.56 5.19 0.61
C LEU A 180 14.62 5.13 -0.50
N ALA A 181 15.78 4.51 -0.24
CA ALA A 181 16.79 4.28 -1.26
C ALA A 181 16.25 3.38 -2.38
N LEU A 182 15.56 2.28 -2.04
CA LEU A 182 14.92 1.39 -3.02
C LEU A 182 13.82 2.10 -3.82
N LEU A 183 12.96 2.88 -3.16
CA LEU A 183 11.89 3.65 -3.81
C LEU A 183 12.41 4.78 -4.69
N SER A 184 13.62 5.28 -4.44
CA SER A 184 14.21 6.38 -5.22
C SER A 184 14.96 5.90 -6.46
N GLN A 185 15.16 4.58 -6.63
CA GLN A 185 15.80 4.06 -7.84
C GLN A 185 14.88 4.27 -9.06
N PRO A 186 15.42 4.78 -10.18
CA PRO A 186 14.66 4.87 -11.41
C PRO A 186 14.28 3.47 -11.89
N ASN A 187 13.14 3.34 -12.58
CA ASN A 187 12.80 2.13 -13.34
C ASN A 187 13.77 2.00 -14.52
N THR A 188 14.98 1.53 -14.27
CA THR A 188 15.86 1.05 -15.35
C THR A 188 15.36 -0.31 -15.79
N LEU A 189 14.91 -0.36 -17.05
CA LEU A 189 14.61 -1.57 -17.82
C LEU A 189 15.89 -2.33 -18.16
#